data_AF-A0A7S1V2V1-F1
#
_entry.id   AF-A0A7S1V2V1-F1
#
_cell.length_a   1.000
_cell.length_b   1.000
_cell.length_c   1.000
_cell.angle_alpha   90.00
_cell.angle_beta   90.00
_cell.angle_gamma   90.00
#
_symmetry.space_group_name_H-M   'P 1'
#
loop_
_entity.id
_entity.type
_entity.pdbx_description
1 polymer ?
#
loop_
_entity_poly.entity_id
_entity_poly.type
_entity_poly.pdbx_seq_one_letter_code
_entity_poly.pdbx_strand_id
1 'polypeptide(L)'
;WVKAGGGEDDESSKFHLHTTHAPSCEEPLTADQVEFTLVTQLSDNRLWMMEHQCRRWGPNAPISLAILTTKTFDQVWKELTEDYGCDHSQLLLEILDAREYDEEEYPVNVLRNMALARVSTSHVMY
;
A
#
# COMPACT_ATOMS: atom_id res chain seq x y z
N TRP A 1 -37.50 -7.96 -38.25
CA TRP A 1 -38.36 -6.94 -38.85
C TRP A 1 -39.07 -6.18 -37.75
N VAL A 2 -38.52 -5.04 -37.31
CA VAL A 2 -39.30 -3.82 -37.01
C VAL A 2 -38.35 -2.66 -37.27
N LYS A 3 -38.70 -1.80 -38.23
CA LYS A 3 -38.13 -0.47 -38.43
C LYS A 3 -39.25 0.53 -38.19
N ALA A 4 -39.00 1.50 -37.32
CA ALA A 4 -39.58 2.84 -37.25
C ALA A 4 -38.95 3.48 -35.99
N GLY A 5 -38.43 4.70 -35.94
CA GLY A 5 -38.33 5.81 -36.87
C GLY A 5 -37.37 6.83 -36.22
N GLY A 6 -36.88 7.81 -36.98
CA GLY A 6 -35.89 8.78 -36.49
C GLY A 6 -36.38 9.62 -35.32
N GLY A 7 -35.46 9.90 -34.39
CA GLY A 7 -35.57 10.80 -33.25
C GLY A 7 -34.18 11.03 -32.68
N GLU A 8 -33.88 12.28 -32.35
CA GLU A 8 -32.57 12.86 -32.06
C GLU A 8 -31.70 12.11 -31.03
N ASP A 9 -30.38 12.18 -31.25
CA ASP A 9 -29.34 11.65 -30.37
C ASP A 9 -29.42 12.32 -28.99
N ASP A 10 -29.85 11.57 -27.97
CA ASP A 10 -29.79 11.97 -26.56
C ASP A 10 -28.32 11.90 -26.09
N GLU A 11 -27.62 13.03 -26.25
CA GLU A 11 -26.23 13.23 -25.83
C GLU A 11 -26.09 13.45 -24.30
N SER A 12 -26.93 12.82 -23.49
CA SER A 12 -26.95 12.99 -22.04
C SER A 12 -26.36 11.79 -21.31
N SER A 13 -25.03 11.81 -21.14
CA SER A 13 -24.29 11.47 -19.91
C SER A 13 -22.90 10.89 -20.20
N LYS A 14 -22.05 11.67 -20.88
CA LYS A 14 -20.62 11.41 -20.82
C LYS A 14 -20.13 11.86 -19.42
N PHE A 15 -19.63 10.94 -18.61
CA PHE A 15 -19.02 11.23 -17.31
C PHE A 15 -17.71 12.02 -17.52
N HIS A 16 -17.83 13.32 -17.73
CA HIS A 16 -16.68 14.24 -17.76
C HIS A 16 -16.70 15.10 -16.51
N LEU A 17 -15.75 14.85 -15.61
CA LEU A 17 -15.52 15.68 -14.44
C LEU A 17 -14.30 16.55 -14.73
N HIS A 18 -14.52 17.85 -14.97
CA HIS A 18 -13.43 18.81 -15.06
C HIS A 18 -13.15 19.38 -13.66
N THR A 19 -12.00 19.06 -13.09
CA THR A 19 -11.56 19.67 -11.84
C THR A 19 -10.53 20.76 -12.15
N THR A 20 -10.68 21.93 -11.55
CA THR A 20 -9.81 23.10 -11.81
C THR A 20 -8.37 22.91 -11.33
N HIS A 21 -8.12 21.85 -10.56
CA HIS A 21 -6.81 21.52 -9.98
C HIS A 21 -6.38 20.08 -10.35
N ALA A 22 -6.94 19.49 -11.42
CA ALA A 22 -6.42 18.23 -11.92
C ALA A 22 -4.95 18.43 -12.36
N PRO A 23 -4.03 17.53 -12.00
CA PRO A 23 -2.72 17.53 -12.61
C PRO A 23 -2.85 17.38 -14.14
N SER A 24 -2.10 18.19 -14.89
CA SER A 24 -2.08 18.10 -16.35
C SER A 24 -1.34 16.83 -16.76
N CYS A 25 -1.94 16.04 -17.66
CA CYS A 25 -1.31 14.87 -18.27
C CYS A 25 -0.49 15.22 -19.53
N GLU A 26 -0.28 16.52 -19.81
CA GLU A 26 0.39 16.99 -21.04
C GLU A 26 1.91 16.75 -20.99
N GLU A 27 2.52 16.83 -19.80
CA GLU A 27 3.93 16.52 -19.62
C GLU A 27 4.08 15.13 -18.96
N PRO A 28 4.78 14.18 -19.61
CA PRO A 28 5.02 12.87 -19.02
C PRO A 28 5.94 13.00 -17.80
N LEU A 29 5.60 12.28 -16.72
CA LEU A 29 6.44 12.20 -15.53
C LEU A 29 7.81 11.61 -15.87
N THR A 30 8.86 12.22 -15.34
CA THR A 30 10.20 11.63 -15.39
C THR A 30 10.32 10.53 -14.34
N ALA A 31 11.24 9.58 -14.55
CA ALA A 31 11.36 8.41 -13.68
C ALA A 31 11.67 8.77 -12.21
N ASP A 32 12.35 9.88 -11.98
CA ASP A 32 12.67 10.45 -10.67
C ASP A 32 11.48 11.12 -9.97
N GLN A 33 10.38 11.38 -10.68
CA GLN A 33 9.15 11.94 -10.11
C GLN A 33 8.16 10.87 -9.64
N VAL A 34 8.48 9.59 -9.85
CA VAL A 34 7.60 8.48 -9.48
C VAL A 34 8.17 7.77 -8.26
N GLU A 35 7.49 7.93 -7.12
CA GLU A 35 7.80 7.24 -5.88
C GLU A 35 6.84 6.08 -5.64
N PHE A 36 7.38 4.97 -5.12
CA PHE A 36 6.62 3.76 -4.79
C PHE A 36 6.81 3.43 -3.31
N THR A 37 5.71 3.06 -2.65
CA THR A 37 5.77 2.41 -1.34
C THR A 37 5.63 0.90 -1.52
N LEU A 38 6.56 0.12 -0.96
CA LEU A 38 6.38 -1.32 -0.82
C LEU A 38 5.41 -1.55 0.33
N VAL A 39 4.28 -2.18 0.03
CA VAL A 39 3.26 -2.52 1.02
C VAL A 39 3.36 -4.00 1.27
N THR A 40 3.60 -4.40 2.51
CA THR A 40 3.66 -5.81 2.85
C THR A 40 3.03 -6.09 4.20
N GLN A 41 2.60 -7.34 4.38
CA GLN A 41 1.97 -7.82 5.59
C GLN A 41 2.59 -9.15 5.97
N LEU A 42 2.85 -9.33 7.27
CA LEU A 42 3.60 -10.47 7.78
C LEU A 42 3.02 -10.92 9.12
N SER A 43 3.14 -12.21 9.41
CA SER A 43 3.05 -12.74 10.77
C SER A 43 4.42 -12.73 11.45
N ASP A 44 4.44 -12.83 12.78
CA ASP A 44 5.66 -12.85 13.59
C ASP A 44 6.73 -13.84 13.10
N ASN A 45 6.34 -15.05 12.70
CA ASN A 45 7.24 -16.09 12.18
C ASN A 45 7.81 -15.80 10.76
N ARG A 46 7.40 -14.70 10.13
CA ARG A 46 7.86 -14.26 8.79
C ARG A 46 8.64 -12.95 8.83
N LEU A 47 8.86 -12.36 10.00
CA LEU A 47 9.61 -11.11 10.15
C LEU A 47 11.02 -11.18 9.56
N TRP A 48 11.66 -12.35 9.61
CA TRP A 48 12.99 -12.58 9.04
C TRP A 48 13.10 -12.22 7.55
N MET A 49 11.99 -12.23 6.80
CA MET A 49 12.00 -11.83 5.40
C MET A 49 12.35 -10.35 5.22
N MET A 50 12.17 -9.53 6.26
CA MET A 50 12.44 -8.10 6.21
C MET A 50 13.91 -7.76 6.00
N GLU A 51 14.84 -8.62 6.41
CA GLU A 51 16.26 -8.44 6.10
C GLU A 51 16.47 -8.32 4.58
N HIS A 52 15.78 -9.16 3.81
CA HIS A 52 15.88 -9.16 2.37
C HIS A 52 15.04 -8.05 1.72
N GLN A 53 13.85 -7.78 2.25
CA GLN A 53 12.97 -6.72 1.72
C GLN A 53 13.62 -5.34 1.88
N CYS A 54 14.09 -5.00 3.08
CA CYS A 54 14.74 -3.73 3.37
C CYS A 54 15.99 -3.52 2.50
N ARG A 55 16.85 -4.55 2.39
CA ARG A 55 18.05 -4.48 1.53
C ARG A 55 17.72 -4.29 0.06
N ARG A 56 16.69 -4.97 -0.44
CA ARG A 56 16.34 -4.93 -1.87
C ARG A 56 15.58 -3.68 -2.26
N TRP A 57 14.73 -3.16 -1.37
CA TRP A 57 13.96 -1.96 -1.61
C TRP A 57 14.82 -0.69 -1.52
N GLY A 58 15.78 -0.70 -0.58
CA GLY A 58 16.78 0.36 -0.43
C GLY A 58 16.38 1.42 0.61
N PRO A 59 17.38 2.09 1.23
CA PRO A 59 17.21 2.87 2.46
C PRO A 59 16.35 4.13 2.35
N ASN A 60 16.08 4.60 1.13
CA ASN A 60 15.28 5.81 0.89
C ASN A 60 13.91 5.49 0.25
N ALA A 61 13.57 4.21 0.12
CA ALA A 61 12.32 3.79 -0.48
C ALA A 61 11.35 3.37 0.64
N PRO A 62 10.16 3.97 0.74
CA PRO A 62 9.25 3.70 1.86
C PRO A 62 8.69 2.27 1.78
N ILE A 63 8.58 1.65 2.95
CA ILE A 63 7.97 0.34 3.17
C ILE A 63 6.88 0.51 4.22
N SER A 64 5.63 0.24 3.82
CA SER A 64 4.50 0.15 4.73
C SER A 64 4.24 -1.29 5.14
N LEU A 65 4.16 -1.51 6.45
CA LEU A 65 4.17 -2.82 7.09
C LEU A 65 2.99 -2.96 8.03
N ALA A 66 2.19 -4.01 7.86
CA ALA A 66 1.26 -4.45 8.88
C ALA A 66 1.69 -5.81 9.42
N ILE A 67 1.87 -5.93 10.74
CA ILE A 67 2.38 -7.15 11.36
C ILE A 67 1.34 -7.72 12.32
N LEU A 68 0.99 -8.99 12.12
CA LEU A 68 0.20 -9.77 13.06
C LEU A 68 1.13 -10.43 14.08
N THR A 69 1.07 -9.99 15.33
CA THR A 69 1.94 -10.52 16.40
C THR A 69 1.32 -10.27 17.77
N THR A 70 1.83 -10.98 18.77
CA THR A 70 1.56 -10.71 20.19
C THR A 70 2.59 -9.77 20.82
N LYS A 71 3.65 -9.43 20.07
CA LYS A 71 4.70 -8.50 20.47
C LYS A 71 4.20 -7.06 20.45
N THR A 72 4.85 -6.22 21.25
CA THR A 72 4.63 -4.77 21.27
C THR A 72 5.30 -4.09 20.08
N PHE A 73 4.86 -2.85 19.79
CA PHE A 73 5.48 -2.00 18.76
C PHE A 73 6.99 -1.90 18.93
N ASP A 74 7.47 -1.59 20.13
CA ASP A 74 8.90 -1.38 20.38
C ASP A 74 9.72 -2.65 20.16
N GLN A 75 9.17 -3.83 20.49
CA GLN A 75 9.84 -5.11 20.25
C GLN A 75 10.00 -5.39 18.76
N VAL A 76 8.92 -5.24 18.00
CA VAL A 76 8.94 -5.45 16.54
C VAL A 76 9.82 -4.42 15.86
N TRP A 77 9.69 -3.14 16.25
CA TRP A 77 10.49 -2.05 15.71
C TRP A 77 11.99 -2.34 15.90
N LYS A 78 12.36 -2.77 17.11
CA LYS A 78 13.74 -3.16 17.42
C LYS A 78 14.23 -4.33 16.57
N GLU A 79 13.44 -5.39 16.42
CA GLU A 79 13.81 -6.54 15.57
C GLU A 79 14.01 -6.10 14.11
N LEU A 80 13.12 -5.27 13.57
CA LEU A 80 13.24 -4.75 12.21
C LEU A 80 14.52 -3.93 12.01
N THR A 81 14.85 -3.04 12.95
CA THR A 81 15.98 -2.11 12.78
C THR A 81 17.32 -2.69 13.20
N GLU A 82 17.36 -3.43 14.31
CA GLU A 82 18.61 -3.95 14.89
C GLU A 82 18.96 -5.34 14.36
N ASP A 83 17.98 -6.25 14.25
CA ASP A 83 18.25 -7.64 13.85
C ASP A 83 18.18 -7.83 12.33
N TYR A 84 17.27 -7.14 11.65
CA TYR A 84 17.06 -7.24 10.20
C TYR A 84 17.66 -6.06 9.41
N GLY A 85 18.22 -5.05 10.08
CA GLY A 85 18.98 -3.98 9.45
C GLY A 85 18.15 -3.03 8.59
N CYS A 86 16.85 -2.89 8.88
CA CYS A 86 16.00 -1.93 8.20
C CYS A 86 16.32 -0.49 8.64
N ASP A 87 16.38 0.45 7.70
CA ASP A 87 16.51 1.87 8.00
C ASP A 87 15.24 2.41 8.67
N HIS A 88 15.39 3.21 9.73
CA HIS A 88 14.26 3.74 10.49
C HIS A 88 13.36 4.65 9.64
N SER A 89 13.95 5.43 8.72
CA SER A 89 13.24 6.39 7.88
C SER A 89 12.43 5.73 6.77
N GLN A 90 12.72 4.46 6.45
CA GLN A 90 12.04 3.73 5.41
C GLN A 90 10.76 3.03 5.92
N LEU A 91 10.59 2.82 7.23
CA LEU A 91 9.53 1.97 7.77
C LEU A 91 8.29 2.75 8.23
N LEU A 92 7.12 2.32 7.78
CA LEU A 92 5.81 2.73 8.28
C LEU A 92 5.12 1.51 8.90
N LEU A 93 5.25 1.35 10.21
CA LEU A 93 4.82 0.13 10.92
C LEU A 93 3.43 0.29 11.55
N GLU A 94 2.59 -0.71 11.35
CA GLU A 94 1.33 -0.95 12.06
C GLU A 94 1.32 -2.37 12.64
N ILE A 95 0.73 -2.53 13.83
CA ILE A 95 0.61 -3.82 14.51
C ILE A 95 -0.85 -4.16 14.73
N LEU A 96 -1.20 -5.39 14.38
CA LEU A 96 -2.45 -6.03 14.72
C LEU A 96 -2.19 -7.09 15.79
N ASP A 97 -2.90 -7.01 16.92
CA ASP A 97 -2.72 -7.95 18.02
C ASP A 97 -3.28 -9.33 17.64
N ALA A 98 -2.39 -10.32 17.59
CA ALA A 98 -2.76 -11.69 17.24
C ALA A 98 -3.73 -12.34 18.25
N ARG A 99 -3.82 -11.82 19.49
CA ARG A 99 -4.75 -12.34 20.52
C ARG A 99 -6.22 -12.06 20.23
N GLU A 100 -6.50 -11.13 19.32
CA GLU A 100 -7.87 -10.76 18.92
C GLU A 100 -8.41 -11.63 17.77
N TYR A 101 -7.58 -12.49 17.19
CA TYR A 101 -7.92 -13.31 16.03
C TYR A 101 -7.73 -14.80 16.34
N ASP A 102 -8.55 -15.62 15.69
CA ASP A 102 -8.38 -17.07 15.72
C ASP A 102 -7.17 -17.46 14.85
N GLU A 103 -6.37 -18.42 15.31
CA GLU A 103 -5.22 -18.94 14.55
C GLU A 103 -5.65 -19.54 13.20
N GLU A 104 -6.91 -19.98 13.10
CA GLU A 104 -7.50 -20.56 11.90
C GLU A 104 -7.85 -19.51 10.82
N GLU A 105 -8.03 -18.24 11.18
CA GLU A 105 -8.44 -17.17 10.26
C GLU A 105 -7.44 -16.01 10.25
N TYR A 106 -6.39 -16.15 9.44
CA TYR A 106 -5.42 -15.08 9.22
C TYR A 106 -6.09 -13.84 8.60
N PRO A 107 -6.07 -12.67 9.27
CA PRO A 107 -6.86 -11.49 8.89
C PRO A 107 -6.22 -10.68 7.76
N VAL A 108 -6.00 -11.33 6.61
CA VAL A 108 -5.27 -10.79 5.46
C VAL A 108 -5.83 -9.44 4.98
N ASN A 109 -7.16 -9.29 4.98
CA ASN A 109 -7.81 -8.06 4.54
C ASN A 109 -7.60 -6.90 5.52
N VAL A 110 -7.58 -7.17 6.82
CA VAL A 110 -7.35 -6.15 7.85
C VAL A 110 -5.91 -5.65 7.76
N LEU A 111 -4.95 -6.57 7.74
CA LEU A 111 -3.53 -6.23 7.62
C LEU A 111 -3.23 -5.45 6.33
N ARG A 112 -3.76 -5.91 5.19
CA ARG A 112 -3.61 -5.19 3.92
C ARG A 112 -4.12 -3.76 4.00
N ASN A 113 -5.30 -3.56 4.57
CA ASN A 113 -5.89 -2.23 4.67
C ASN A 113 -5.12 -1.34 5.64
N MET A 114 -4.62 -1.88 6.76
CA MET A 114 -3.75 -1.17 7.71
C MET A 114 -2.45 -0.71 7.03
N ALA A 115 -1.78 -1.58 6.29
CA ALA A 115 -0.57 -1.23 5.56
C ALA A 115 -0.86 -0.19 4.45
N LEU A 116 -1.92 -0.37 3.67
CA LEU A 116 -2.30 0.60 2.62
C LEU A 116 -2.65 1.98 3.19
N ALA A 117 -3.25 2.05 4.38
CA ALA A 117 -3.65 3.31 5.00
C ALA A 117 -2.45 4.22 5.37
N ARG A 118 -1.24 3.67 5.43
CA ARG A 118 -0.01 4.43 5.70
C ARG A 118 0.73 4.90 4.45
N VAL A 119 0.35 4.44 3.26
CA VAL A 119 0.99 4.84 2.01
C VAL A 119 0.79 6.34 1.78
N SER A 120 1.89 7.04 1.53
CA SER A 120 1.89 8.46 1.16
C SER A 120 2.30 8.73 -0.29
N THR A 121 2.83 7.72 -0.99
CA THR A 121 3.25 7.83 -2.40
C THR A 121 2.08 7.64 -3.36
N SER A 122 2.25 8.11 -4.60
CA SER A 122 1.23 7.97 -5.64
C SER A 122 1.05 6.52 -6.13
N HIS A 123 2.07 5.68 -5.98
CA HIS A 123 2.07 4.29 -6.42
C HIS A 123 2.47 3.34 -5.30
N VAL A 124 1.99 2.09 -5.41
CA VAL A 124 2.30 1.01 -4.46
C VAL A 124 2.76 -0.23 -5.19
N MET A 125 3.62 -1.01 -4.53
CA MET A 125 3.93 -2.39 -4.90
C MET A 125 3.49 -3.28 -3.73
N TYR A 126 2.75 -4.36 -4.01
CA TYR A 126 2.20 -5.27 -3.00
C TYR A 126 2.63 -6.71 -3.29
#